data_AF-A0A936QHN0-F1
#
_entry.id   AF-A0A936QHN0-F1
#
_cell.length_a   1.000
_cell.length_b   1.000
_cell.length_c   1.000
_cell.angle_alpha   90.00
_cell.angle_beta   90.00
_cell.angle_gamma   90.00
#
_symmetry.space_group_name_H-M   'P 1'
#
loop_
_entity.id
_entity.type
_entity.pdbx_description
1 polymer ?
#
loop_
_entity_poly.entity_id
_entity_poly.type
_entity_poly.pdbx_seq_one_letter_code
_entity_poly.pdbx_strand_id
1 'polypeptide(L)' 'MLANKVKNFSKTLENKSKTDDIDAAIQTQYGLEKTLKAWTPPSGIFRELKELTREYRSIKESITIIKIKCMLRN' A
#
# COMPACT_ATOMS: atom_id res chain seq x y z
N MET A 1 -9.38 -4.44 5.68
CA MET A 1 -9.87 -3.20 6.33
C MET A 1 -8.87 -2.09 6.05
N LEU A 2 -9.28 -0.95 5.50
CA LEU A 2 -8.35 0.17 5.25
C LEU A 2 -8.37 1.11 6.45
N ALA A 3 -7.21 1.41 7.04
CA ALA A 3 -7.08 2.25 8.24
C ALA A 3 -7.78 3.61 8.11
N ASN A 4 -7.79 4.18 6.91
CA ASN A 4 -8.46 5.44 6.61
C ASN A 4 -9.98 5.41 6.86
N LYS A 5 -10.63 4.26 6.63
CA LYS A 5 -12.08 4.16 6.82
C LYS A 5 -12.46 4.10 8.30
N VAL A 6 -11.66 3.39 9.11
CA VAL A 6 -11.81 3.34 10.57
C VAL A 6 -11.58 4.71 11.18
N LYS A 7 -10.52 5.41 10.73
CA LYS A 7 -10.22 6.77 11.14
C LYS A 7 -11.33 7.76 10.77
N ASN A 8 -12.06 7.53 9.68
CA ASN A 8 -13.20 8.38 9.34
C ASN A 8 -14.42 8.06 10.20
N PHE A 9 -14.64 6.78 10.51
CA PHE A 9 -15.70 6.35 11.42
C PHE A 9 -15.47 6.84 12.86
N SER A 10 -14.24 6.84 13.35
CA SER A 10 -13.94 7.35 14.68
C SER A 10 -14.30 8.83 14.84
N LYS A 11 -14.29 9.62 13.75
CA LYS A 11 -14.71 11.03 13.75
C LYS A 11 -16.21 11.24 13.84
N THR A 12 -17.01 10.24 13.46
CA THR A 12 -18.47 10.31 13.61
C THR A 12 -18.93 9.95 15.02
N LEU A 13 -18.03 9.40 15.85
CA LEU A 13 -18.28 9.10 17.24
C LEU A 13 -17.96 10.32 18.11
N GLU A 14 -18.71 10.51 19.19
CA GLU A 14 -18.54 11.65 20.11
C GLU A 14 -17.26 11.57 20.95
N ASN A 15 -16.58 10.42 20.94
CA ASN A 15 -15.37 10.18 21.72
C ASN A 15 -14.16 10.95 21.15
N LYS A 16 -13.65 11.91 21.92
CA LYS A 16 -12.49 12.76 21.55
C LYS A 16 -11.14 12.21 22.03
N SER A 17 -11.18 11.19 22.89
CA SER A 17 -10.00 10.54 23.46
C SER A 17 -9.49 9.43 22.56
N LYS A 18 -8.17 9.22 22.57
CA LYS A 18 -7.51 8.16 21.82
C LYS A 18 -6.64 7.33 22.76
N THR A 19 -7.18 6.19 23.18
CA THR A 19 -6.51 5.18 24.01
C THR A 19 -6.67 3.84 23.31
N ASP A 20 -5.75 2.91 23.49
CA ASP A 20 -5.77 1.60 22.82
C ASP A 20 -7.09 0.85 23.06
N ASP A 21 -7.65 0.91 24.27
CA ASP A 21 -8.95 0.31 24.61
C ASP A 21 -10.11 0.90 23.79
N ILE A 22 -10.11 2.23 23.64
CA ILE A 22 -11.12 2.96 22.86
C ILE A 22 -10.97 2.61 21.38
N ASP A 23 -9.75 2.57 20.86
CA ASP A 23 -9.47 2.23 19.47
C ASP A 23 -9.89 0.78 19.16
N ALA A 24 -9.68 -0.16 20.07
CA ALA A 24 -10.15 -1.55 19.94
C ALA A 24 -11.68 -1.65 19.91
N ALA A 25 -12.37 -0.90 20.78
CA ALA A 25 -13.83 -0.83 20.81
C ALA A 25 -14.39 -0.23 19.49
N ILE A 26 -13.80 0.87 19.01
CA ILE A 26 -14.18 1.51 17.75
C ILE A 26 -13.98 0.58 16.56
N GLN A 27 -12.87 -0.16 16.51
CA GLN A 27 -12.61 -1.15 15.45
C GLN A 27 -13.62 -2.29 15.46
N THR A 28 -13.98 -2.78 16.65
CA THR A 28 -14.99 -3.82 16.83
C THR A 28 -16.36 -3.34 16.36
N GLN A 29 -16.78 -2.17 16.83
CA GLN A 29 -18.04 -1.54 16.42
C GLN A 29 -18.09 -1.31 14.90
N TYR A 30 -17.00 -0.81 14.32
CA TYR A 30 -16.91 -0.62 12.88
C TYR A 30 -17.05 -1.93 12.09
N GLY A 31 -16.44 -3.02 12.58
CA GLY A 31 -16.52 -4.35 11.97
C GLY A 31 -17.91 -4.97 12.06
N LEU A 32 -18.66 -4.66 13.12
CA LEU A 32 -20.04 -5.12 13.30
C LEU A 32 -21.04 -4.31 12.46
N GLU A 33 -20.88 -2.99 12.42
CA GLU A 33 -21.82 -2.10 11.72
C GLU A 33 -21.61 -2.05 10.21
N LYS A 34 -20.36 -2.15 9.74
CA LYS A 34 -20.04 -1.97 8.32
C LYS A 34 -19.81 -3.32 7.67
N THR A 35 -20.53 -3.57 6.57
CA THR A 35 -20.23 -4.69 5.68
C THR A 35 -18.87 -4.45 5.01
N LEU A 36 -17.84 -5.12 5.53
CA LEU A 36 -16.51 -5.04 4.96
C LEU A 36 -16.46 -5.94 3.71
N LYS A 37 -15.99 -5.38 2.60
CA LYS A 37 -15.62 -6.21 1.45
C LYS A 37 -14.51 -7.16 1.90
N ALA A 38 -14.74 -8.46 1.75
CA ALA A 38 -13.72 -9.47 1.97
C ALA A 38 -12.48 -9.13 1.16
N TRP A 39 -11.31 -9.29 1.77
CA TRP A 39 -10.07 -9.09 1.04
C TRP A 39 -9.99 -10.14 -0.07
N THR A 40 -9.70 -9.68 -1.28
CA THR A 40 -9.45 -10.54 -2.43
C THR A 40 -8.02 -10.29 -2.91
N PRO A 41 -7.28 -11.34 -3.30
CA PRO A 41 -5.97 -11.13 -3.89
C PRO A 41 -6.09 -10.27 -5.16
N PRO A 42 -5.08 -9.43 -5.45
CA PRO A 42 -5.03 -8.70 -6.71
C PRO A 42 -4.92 -9.68 -7.89
N SER A 43 -5.40 -9.25 -9.06
CA SER A 43 -5.30 -10.03 -10.31
C SER A 43 -3.85 -10.46 -10.58
N GLY A 44 -3.66 -11.66 -11.16
CA GLY A 44 -2.35 -12.17 -11.55
C GLY A 44 -1.57 -11.25 -12.49
N ILE A 45 -2.28 -10.40 -13.25
CA ILE A 45 -1.72 -9.37 -14.14
C ILE A 45 -0.80 -8.41 -13.36
N PHE A 46 -1.09 -8.10 -12.10
CA PHE A 46 -0.25 -7.20 -11.30
C PHE A 46 1.13 -7.81 -11.00
N ARG A 47 1.23 -9.14 -10.92
CA ARG A 47 2.52 -9.81 -10.74
C ARG A 47 3.36 -9.68 -12.00
N GLU A 48 2.75 -9.95 -13.15
CA GLU A 48 3.41 -9.82 -14.46
C GLU A 48 3.88 -8.39 -14.73
N LEU A 49 3.03 -7.40 -14.48
CA LEU A 49 3.41 -5.98 -14.58
C LEU A 49 4.59 -5.62 -13.67
N LYS A 50 4.61 -6.16 -12.44
CA LYS A 50 5.71 -5.93 -11.49
C LYS A 50 7.01 -6.56 -11.97
N GLU A 51 6.97 -7.75 -12.57
CA GLU A 51 8.12 -8.44 -13.15
C GLU A 51 8.69 -7.65 -14.34
N LEU A 52 7.84 -7.28 -15.31
CA LEU A 52 8.23 -6.46 -16.46
C LEU A 52 8.84 -5.12 -16.05
N THR A 53 8.27 -4.46 -15.04
CA THR A 53 8.80 -3.17 -14.54
C THR A 53 10.17 -3.33 -13.90
N ARG A 54 10.43 -4.45 -13.21
CA ARG A 54 11.74 -4.76 -12.61
C ARG A 54 12.79 -5.04 -13.68
N GLU A 55 12.43 -5.82 -14.70
CA GLU A 55 13.33 -6.11 -15.83
C GLU A 55 13.69 -4.83 -16.59
N TYR A 56 12.69 -4.01 -16.92
CA TYR A 56 12.89 -2.71 -17.55
C TYR A 56 13.88 -1.84 -16.78
N ARG A 57 13.72 -1.76 -15.45
CA ARG A 57 14.60 -0.98 -14.58
C ARG A 57 16.04 -1.52 -14.60
N SER A 58 16.22 -2.82 -14.49
CA SER A 58 17.53 -3.48 -14.54
C SER A 58 18.27 -3.16 -15.85
N ILE A 59 17.56 -3.23 -16.98
CA ILE A 59 18.11 -2.88 -18.30
C ILE A 59 18.51 -1.41 -18.33
N LYS A 60 17.66 -0.51 -17.81
CA LYS A 60 17.94 0.93 -17.79
C LYS A 60 19.17 1.28 -16.95
N GLU A 61 19.33 0.64 -15.81
CA GLU A 61 20.51 0.76 -14.95
C GLU A 61 21.77 0.27 -15.68
N SER A 62 21.70 -0.89 -16.34
CA SER A 62 22.80 -1.44 -17.14
C SER A 62 23.24 -0.49 -18.27
N ILE A 63 22.27 0.08 -19.02
CA ILE A 63 22.54 1.08 -20.05
C ILE A 63 23.26 2.29 -19.47
N THR A 64 22.83 2.75 -18.31
CA THR A 64 23.41 3.92 -17.63
C THR A 64 24.86 3.65 -17.23
N ILE A 65 25.14 2.48 -16.66
CA ILE A 65 26.49 2.04 -16.27
C ILE A 65 27.40 1.98 -17.51
N ILE A 66 26.94 1.36 -18.59
CA ILE A 66 27.71 1.26 -19.85
C ILE A 66 28.01 2.65 -20.40
N LYS A 67 27.01 3.54 -20.44
CA LYS A 67 27.19 4.91 -20.92
C LYS A 67 28.26 5.65 -20.12
N ILE A 68 28.22 5.56 -18.79
CA ILE A 68 29.23 6.16 -17.90
C ILE A 68 30.62 5.57 -18.20
N LYS A 69 30.73 4.25 -18.29
CA LYS A 69 31.99 3.56 -18.58
C LYS A 69 32.60 3.98 -19.92
N CYS A 70 31.79 4.18 -20.96
CA CYS A 70 32.26 4.66 -22.26
C CYS A 70 32.74 6.12 -22.19
N MET A 71 32.04 6.99 -21.46
CA MET A 71 32.45 8.39 -21.32
C MET A 71 33.76 8.55 -20.55
N LEU A 72 34.04 7.68 -19.57
CA LEU A 72 35.28 7.71 -18.78
C LEU A 72 36.51 7.09 -19.50
N ARG A 73 36.31 6.50 -20.68
CA ARG A 73 37.36 5.86 -21.49
C ARG A 73 37.87 6.72 -22.64
N ASN A 74 37.23 7.86 -22.91
CA ASN A 74 37.70 8.91 -23.82
C ASN A 74 38.27 10.07 -23.01
#